data_AF-A0A2P7QFQ2-F1
#
_entry.id   AF-A0A2P7QFQ2-F1
#
_cell.length_a   1.000
_cell.length_b   1.000
_cell.length_c   1.000
_cell.angle_alpha   90.00
_cell.angle_beta   90.00
_cell.angle_gamma   90.00
#
_symmetry.space_group_name_H-M   'P 1'
#
loop_
_entity.id
_entity.type
_entity.pdbx_description
1 polymer ?
#
loop_
_entity_poly.entity_id
_entity_poly.type
_entity_poly.pdbx_seq_one_letter_code
_entity_poly.pdbx_strand_id
1 'polypeptide(L)'
;MQVERDLVDYAMASCFAAQQNAYLKDQGRRWAGAVMQRAHGPVEQWTVVADAVEAELARSGIGKSKPDGPHGASVPMPLMACVHIPDATDVRAAIAIAARALSADYAAQPKE
;
A
#
# COMPACT_ATOMS: atom_id res chain seq x y z
N MET A 1 -12.31 -8.46 -6.62
CA MET A 1 -13.40 -7.47 -6.83
C MET A 1 -12.79 -6.06 -6.97
N GLN A 2 -13.51 -5.04 -7.47
CA GLN A 2 -12.95 -3.68 -7.64
C GLN A 2 -12.40 -3.11 -6.32
N VAL A 3 -13.15 -3.26 -5.22
CA VAL A 3 -12.72 -2.85 -3.87
C VAL A 3 -11.37 -3.43 -3.45
N GLU A 4 -11.11 -4.71 -3.69
CA GLU A 4 -9.83 -5.34 -3.33
C GLU A 4 -8.67 -4.77 -4.15
N ARG A 5 -8.89 -4.45 -5.43
CA ARG A 5 -7.86 -3.83 -6.27
C ARG A 5 -7.52 -2.45 -5.77
N ASP A 6 -8.52 -1.64 -5.43
CA ASP A 6 -8.29 -0.29 -4.91
C ASP A 6 -7.60 -0.32 -3.54
N LEU A 7 -7.93 -1.27 -2.66
CA LEU A 7 -7.25 -1.44 -1.38
C LEU A 7 -5.79 -1.91 -1.54
N VAL A 8 -5.52 -2.78 -2.52
CA VAL A 8 -4.14 -3.20 -2.87
C VAL A 8 -3.35 -2.01 -3.41
N ASP A 9 -3.93 -1.22 -4.32
CA ASP A 9 -3.33 0.02 -4.81
C ASP A 9 -3.07 1.01 -3.67
N TYR A 10 -4.03 1.17 -2.76
CA TYR A 10 -3.89 2.05 -1.60
C TYR A 10 -2.77 1.60 -0.67
N ALA A 11 -2.63 0.29 -0.43
CA ALA A 11 -1.54 -0.27 0.38
C ALA A 11 -0.16 0.03 -0.23
N MET A 12 -0.01 -0.20 -1.55
CA MET A 12 1.23 0.12 -2.26
C MET A 12 1.52 1.62 -2.23
N ALA A 13 0.52 2.46 -2.49
CA ALA A 13 0.64 3.92 -2.46
C ALA A 13 1.06 4.44 -1.07
N SER A 14 0.47 3.88 -0.02
CA SER A 14 0.80 4.19 1.38
C SER A 14 2.24 3.81 1.71
N CYS A 15 2.70 2.65 1.23
CA CYS A 15 4.10 2.25 1.37
C CYS A 15 5.06 3.23 0.69
N PHE A 16 4.73 3.67 -0.54
CA PHE A 16 5.54 4.69 -1.23
C PHE A 16 5.53 6.03 -0.50
N ALA A 17 4.39 6.45 0.05
CA ALA A 17 4.24 7.69 0.82
C ALA A 17 5.03 7.69 2.15
N ALA A 18 5.36 6.50 2.68
CA ALA A 18 6.19 6.33 3.86
C ALA A 18 7.70 6.29 3.57
N GLN A 19 8.13 6.30 2.31
CA GLN A 19 9.54 6.24 1.96
C GLN A 19 10.31 7.51 2.34
N GLN A 20 11.59 7.34 2.67
CA GLN A 20 12.49 8.47 2.97
C GLN A 20 12.90 9.24 1.70
N ASN A 21 12.89 8.57 0.53
CA ASN A 21 13.16 9.22 -0.74
C ASN A 21 12.01 10.21 -1.09
N ALA A 22 12.34 11.48 -1.28
CA ALA A 22 11.35 12.54 -1.49
C ALA A 22 10.48 12.33 -2.75
N TYR A 23 11.08 11.83 -3.84
CA TYR A 23 10.34 11.56 -5.07
C TYR A 23 9.33 10.43 -4.87
N LEU A 24 9.76 9.29 -4.31
CA LEU A 24 8.86 8.16 -4.03
C LEU A 24 7.74 8.53 -3.07
N LYS A 25 8.08 9.34 -2.05
CA LYS A 25 7.10 9.88 -1.09
C LYS A 25 6.02 10.72 -1.77
N ASP A 26 6.40 11.63 -2.66
CA ASP A 26 5.44 12.46 -3.40
C ASP A 26 4.57 11.61 -4.34
N GLN A 27 5.19 10.68 -5.08
CA GLN A 27 4.48 9.76 -5.96
C GLN A 27 3.46 8.90 -5.20
N GLY A 28 3.83 8.37 -4.04
CA GLY A 28 2.94 7.59 -3.18
C GLY A 28 1.74 8.42 -2.69
N ARG A 29 1.98 9.67 -2.27
CA ARG A 29 0.90 10.59 -1.84
C ARG A 29 -0.09 10.89 -2.97
N ARG A 30 0.42 11.17 -4.17
CA ARG A 30 -0.42 11.44 -5.35
C ARG A 30 -1.23 10.21 -5.74
N TRP A 31 -0.61 9.04 -5.73
CA TRP A 31 -1.29 7.79 -6.02
C TRP A 31 -2.38 7.50 -4.99
N ALA A 32 -2.08 7.61 -3.68
CA ALA A 32 -3.07 7.42 -2.63
C ALA A 32 -4.26 8.40 -2.79
N GLY A 33 -3.98 9.67 -3.12
CA GLY A 33 -5.01 10.65 -3.45
C GLY A 33 -5.89 10.23 -4.64
N ALA A 34 -5.29 9.72 -5.72
CA ALA A 34 -6.04 9.23 -6.88
C ALA A 34 -6.87 7.97 -6.59
N VAL A 35 -6.45 7.14 -5.63
CA VAL A 35 -7.29 6.03 -5.11
C VAL A 35 -8.46 6.60 -4.33
N MET A 36 -8.22 7.55 -3.41
CA MET A 36 -9.28 8.13 -2.60
C MET A 36 -10.31 8.93 -3.40
N GLN A 37 -9.95 9.47 -4.57
CA GLN A 37 -10.91 10.13 -5.48
C GLN A 37 -11.98 9.19 -6.05
N ARG A 38 -11.68 7.90 -6.14
CA ARG A 38 -12.60 6.85 -6.60
C ARG A 38 -12.99 5.87 -5.48
N ALA A 39 -12.55 6.13 -4.26
CA ALA A 39 -12.88 5.32 -3.10
C ALA A 39 -14.36 5.51 -2.74
N HIS A 40 -14.97 4.44 -2.26
CA HIS A 40 -16.31 4.46 -1.70
C HIS A 40 -16.27 4.10 -0.22
N GLY A 41 -17.31 4.51 0.49
CA GLY A 41 -17.48 4.26 1.91
C GLY A 41 -16.67 5.16 2.84
N PRO A 42 -16.70 4.89 4.15
CA PRO A 42 -16.04 5.70 5.17
C PRO A 42 -14.51 5.61 5.06
N VAL A 43 -13.82 6.74 5.21
CA VAL A 43 -12.35 6.82 5.13
C VAL A 43 -11.66 5.97 6.20
N GLU A 44 -12.31 5.76 7.34
CA GLU A 44 -11.81 4.96 8.46
C GLU A 44 -11.59 3.50 8.07
N GLN A 45 -12.33 2.99 7.08
CA GLN A 45 -12.13 1.62 6.57
C GLN A 45 -10.87 1.51 5.69
N TRP A 46 -10.41 2.63 5.13
CA TRP A 46 -9.18 2.71 4.33
C TRP A 46 -7.94 2.91 5.21
N THR A 47 -8.05 3.70 6.28
CA THR A 47 -6.92 3.99 7.18
C THR A 47 -6.38 2.73 7.86
N VAL A 48 -7.22 1.74 8.13
CA VAL A 48 -6.80 0.42 8.66
C VAL A 48 -5.73 -0.23 7.78
N VAL A 49 -5.79 -0.05 6.45
CA VAL A 49 -4.78 -0.59 5.53
C VAL A 49 -3.47 0.21 5.61
N ALA A 50 -3.56 1.54 5.68
CA ALA A 50 -2.38 2.40 5.82
C ALA A 50 -1.64 2.13 7.14
N ASP A 51 -2.38 1.97 8.25
CA ASP A 51 -1.83 1.65 9.57
C ASP A 51 -1.11 0.30 9.56
N ALA A 52 -1.71 -0.71 8.91
CA ALA A 52 -1.09 -2.02 8.76
C ALA A 52 0.20 -1.96 7.92
N VAL A 53 0.22 -1.14 6.86
CA VAL A 53 1.42 -0.91 6.04
C VAL A 53 2.52 -0.23 6.84
N GLU A 54 2.20 0.81 7.62
CA GLU A 54 3.17 1.50 8.47
C GLU A 54 3.76 0.56 9.53
N ALA A 55 2.91 -0.22 10.20
CA ALA A 55 3.33 -1.21 11.16
C ALA A 55 4.23 -2.28 10.53
N GLU A 56 3.90 -2.77 9.32
CA GLU A 56 4.73 -3.72 8.60
C GLU A 56 6.09 -3.12 8.24
N LEU A 57 6.12 -1.91 7.67
CA LEU A 57 7.36 -1.22 7.32
C LEU A 57 8.26 -0.97 8.54
N ALA A 58 7.68 -0.66 9.69
CA ALA A 58 8.42 -0.49 10.94
C ALA A 58 9.07 -1.81 11.40
N ARG A 59 8.48 -2.97 11.10
CA ARG A 59 9.00 -4.29 11.46
C ARG A 59 10.02 -4.84 10.46
N SER A 60 9.69 -4.85 9.17
CA SER A 60 10.51 -5.49 8.14
C SER A 60 11.53 -4.56 7.49
N GLY A 61 11.30 -3.23 7.58
CA GLY A 61 12.15 -2.23 6.95
C GLY A 61 12.16 -2.34 5.41
N ILE A 62 13.13 -1.66 4.78
CA ILE A 62 13.32 -1.74 3.33
C ILE A 62 14.40 -2.77 3.03
N GLY A 63 13.98 -3.84 2.33
CA GLY A 63 14.89 -4.85 1.80
C GLY A 63 15.99 -4.23 0.94
N LYS A 64 17.18 -4.80 0.99
CA LYS A 64 18.35 -4.32 0.22
C LYS A 64 18.80 -5.39 -0.76
N SER A 65 19.14 -4.99 -1.98
CA SER A 65 19.84 -5.88 -2.90
C SER A 65 21.30 -6.03 -2.48
N LYS A 66 21.81 -7.26 -2.59
CA LYS A 66 23.25 -7.50 -2.47
C LYS A 66 23.93 -7.04 -3.76
N PRO A 67 25.12 -6.44 -3.67
CA PRO A 67 25.91 -6.14 -4.86
C PRO A 67 26.40 -7.42 -5.53
N ASP A 68 26.63 -7.36 -6.83
CA ASP A 68 27.20 -8.48 -7.62
C ASP A 68 28.70 -8.69 -7.39
N GLY A 69 29.35 -7.89 -6.53
CA GLY A 69 30.79 -7.96 -6.25
C GLY A 69 31.15 -7.74 -4.78
N PRO A 70 32.38 -8.11 -4.37
CA PRO A 70 32.80 -8.17 -2.96
C PRO A 70 32.90 -6.79 -2.27
N HIS A 71 32.79 -5.69 -3.02
CA HIS A 71 33.00 -4.33 -2.51
C HIS A 71 31.81 -3.38 -2.74
N GLY A 72 30.67 -3.87 -3.23
CA GLY A 72 29.50 -3.01 -3.43
C GLY A 72 28.76 -2.69 -2.12
N ALA A 73 28.14 -1.52 -2.05
CA ALA A 73 27.19 -1.20 -0.97
C ALA A 73 25.83 -1.84 -1.29
N SER A 74 25.15 -2.37 -0.28
CA SER A 74 23.77 -2.86 -0.46
C SER A 74 22.84 -1.69 -0.79
N VAL A 75 22.02 -1.84 -1.83
CA VAL A 75 21.13 -0.78 -2.31
C VAL A 75 19.71 -1.04 -1.79
N PRO A 76 19.06 -0.09 -1.09
CA PRO A 76 17.66 -0.22 -0.73
C PRO A 76 16.78 -0.41 -1.96
N MET A 77 15.82 -1.34 -1.89
CA MET A 77 14.89 -1.65 -2.97
C MET A 77 13.45 -1.29 -2.58
N PRO A 78 13.14 0.02 -2.37
CA PRO A 78 11.83 0.45 -1.89
C PRO A 78 10.69 0.08 -2.84
N LEU A 79 10.94 0.08 -4.16
CA LEU A 79 9.96 -0.36 -5.14
C LEU A 79 9.57 -1.82 -4.94
N MET A 80 10.56 -2.71 -4.76
CA MET A 80 10.29 -4.14 -4.51
C MET A 80 9.59 -4.35 -3.16
N ALA A 81 10.01 -3.61 -2.13
CA ALA A 81 9.35 -3.66 -0.83
C ALA A 81 7.86 -3.28 -0.93
N CYS A 82 7.55 -2.17 -1.62
CA CYS A 82 6.17 -1.71 -1.76
C CYS A 82 5.32 -2.56 -2.70
N VAL A 83 5.87 -3.19 -3.73
CA VAL A 83 5.11 -4.13 -4.58
C VAL A 83 4.69 -5.38 -3.80
N HIS A 84 5.51 -5.82 -2.84
CA HIS A 84 5.21 -7.00 -2.02
C HIS A 84 4.48 -6.68 -0.71
N ILE A 85 4.33 -5.41 -0.34
CA ILE A 85 3.66 -5.03 0.92
C ILE A 85 2.23 -5.59 1.04
N PRO A 86 1.40 -5.69 -0.03
CA PRO A 86 0.04 -6.23 0.09
C PRO A 86 0.01 -7.72 0.41
N ASP A 87 1.13 -8.42 0.20
CA ASP A 87 1.27 -9.85 0.48
C ASP A 87 1.70 -10.15 1.92
N ALA A 88 2.18 -9.16 2.66
CA ALA A 88 2.50 -9.31 4.08
C ALA A 88 1.25 -9.74 4.86
N THR A 89 1.39 -10.69 5.78
CA THR A 89 0.25 -11.35 6.45
C THR A 89 -0.73 -10.35 7.07
N ASP A 90 -0.22 -9.36 7.80
CA ASP A 90 -1.07 -8.38 8.49
C ASP A 90 -1.70 -7.38 7.53
N VAL A 91 -0.98 -6.97 6.48
CA VAL A 91 -1.51 -6.07 5.45
C VAL A 91 -2.60 -6.78 4.64
N ARG A 92 -2.37 -8.04 4.25
CA ARG A 92 -3.36 -8.88 3.57
C ARG A 92 -4.62 -9.07 4.43
N ALA A 93 -4.46 -9.28 5.73
CA ALA A 93 -5.58 -9.37 6.66
C ALA A 93 -6.36 -8.05 6.74
N ALA A 94 -5.67 -6.92 6.85
CA ALA A 94 -6.27 -5.59 6.85
C ALA A 94 -7.05 -5.30 5.56
N ILE A 95 -6.48 -5.62 4.39
CA ILE A 95 -7.16 -5.52 3.09
C ILE A 95 -8.43 -6.36 3.07
N ALA A 96 -8.38 -7.61 3.56
CA ALA A 96 -9.55 -8.48 3.59
C ALA A 96 -10.66 -7.95 4.52
N ILE A 97 -10.29 -7.36 5.66
CA ILE A 97 -11.23 -6.74 6.59
C ILE A 97 -11.89 -5.51 5.94
N ALA A 98 -11.08 -4.60 5.40
CA ALA A 98 -11.55 -3.40 4.73
C ALA A 98 -12.45 -3.73 3.52
N ALA A 99 -12.07 -4.73 2.71
CA ALA A 99 -12.86 -5.16 1.56
C ALA A 99 -14.25 -5.66 1.94
N ARG A 100 -14.38 -6.36 3.08
CA ARG A 100 -15.68 -6.80 3.61
C ARG A 100 -16.51 -5.62 4.13
N ALA A 101 -15.87 -4.66 4.80
CA ALA A 101 -16.56 -3.48 5.31
C ALA A 101 -17.09 -2.58 4.18
N LEU A 102 -16.32 -2.45 3.10
CA LEU A 102 -16.61 -1.57 1.97
C LEU A 102 -17.45 -2.23 0.85
N SER A 103 -17.72 -3.54 0.94
CA SER A 103 -18.33 -4.27 -0.18
C SER A 103 -19.71 -3.74 -0.56
N ALA A 104 -20.50 -3.28 0.42
CA ALA A 104 -21.83 -2.72 0.17
C ALA A 104 -21.75 -1.35 -0.53
N ASP A 105 -20.82 -0.49 -0.09
CA ASP A 105 -20.61 0.85 -0.67
C ASP A 105 -20.15 0.79 -2.12
N TYR A 106 -19.34 -0.21 -2.45
CA TYR A 106 -18.92 -0.51 -3.82
C TYR A 106 -20.03 -1.14 -4.67
N ALA A 107 -20.89 -1.98 -4.09
CA ALA A 107 -21.99 -2.62 -4.81
C ALA A 107 -23.14 -1.65 -5.13
N ALA A 108 -23.30 -0.59 -4.34
CA ALA A 108 -24.34 0.43 -4.52
C ALA A 108 -24.06 1.40 -5.67
N GLN A 109 -22.90 1.33 -6.31
CA GLN A 109 -22.53 2.26 -7.38
C GLN A 109 -23.20 1.90 -8.70
N PRO A 110 -23.74 2.89 -9.44
CA PRO A 110 -24.24 2.67 -10.78
C PRO A 110 -23.09 2.18 -11.67
N LYS A 111 -23.36 1.13 -12.46
CA LYS A 111 -22.44 0.68 -13.50
C LYS A 111 -22.48 1.73 -14.61
N GLU A 112 -21.43 2.53 -14.73
CA GLU A 112 -21.20 3.38 -15.91
C GLU A 112 -21.03 2.54 -17.17
#